data_AF-A0A060CH31-F1
#
_entry.id   AF-A0A060CH31-F1
#
_cell.length_a   1.000
_cell.length_b   1.000
_cell.length_c   1.000
_cell.angle_alpha   90.00
_cell.angle_beta   90.00
_cell.angle_gamma   90.00
#
_symmetry.space_group_name_H-M   'P 1'
#
loop_
_entity.id
_entity.type
_entity.pdbx_description
1 polymer ?
#
loop_
_entity_poly.entity_id
_entity_poly.type
_entity_poly.pdbx_seq_one_letter_code
_entity_poly.pdbx_strand_id
1 'polypeptide(L)'
;FHCIAGSDGCSGWCLQLVRYDAGGGGEKAVTLFAEIKGQRKTAEIKNTGWNKWQTWTIDRVEVKGGTMTIGVEVNANAGNWGSIDNFVLTPVK
;
A
#
# COMPACT_ATOMS: atom_id res chain seq x y z
N PHE A 1 -3.38 -1.82 9.36
CA PHE A 1 -4.80 -1.43 9.43
C PHE A 1 -5.66 -2.68 9.22
N HIS A 2 -6.71 -2.89 10.02
CA HIS A 2 -7.66 -4.01 9.83
C HIS A 2 -8.99 -3.46 9.31
N CYS A 3 -9.45 -3.92 8.15
CA CYS A 3 -10.75 -3.55 7.58
C CYS A 3 -11.61 -4.81 7.41
N ILE A 4 -12.89 -4.75 7.83
CA ILE A 4 -13.85 -5.86 7.74
C ILE A 4 -14.79 -5.59 6.56
N ALA A 5 -14.89 -6.53 5.62
CA ALA A 5 -15.84 -6.41 4.50
C ALA A 5 -17.25 -6.87 4.87
N GLY A 6 -18.26 -6.10 4.44
CA GLY A 6 -19.69 -6.41 4.53
C GLY A 6 -20.13 -7.50 3.54
N SER A 7 -21.29 -8.10 3.80
CA SER A 7 -21.85 -9.33 3.20
C SER A 7 -22.43 -9.19 1.79
N ASP A 8 -22.39 -8.01 1.18
CA ASP A 8 -23.36 -7.68 0.14
C ASP A 8 -22.71 -7.73 -1.25
N GLY A 9 -22.62 -8.94 -1.82
CA GLY A 9 -22.71 -9.27 -3.26
C GLY A 9 -21.78 -8.63 -4.31
N CYS A 10 -21.42 -7.34 -4.22
CA CYS A 10 -20.57 -6.59 -5.13
C CYS A 10 -19.89 -5.44 -4.37
N SER A 11 -18.66 -5.60 -3.88
CA SER A 11 -17.87 -4.44 -3.42
C SER A 11 -16.37 -4.71 -3.54
N GLY A 12 -15.82 -4.47 -4.73
CA GLY A 12 -14.36 -4.30 -4.85
C GLY A 12 -13.94 -3.07 -4.04
N TRP A 13 -12.79 -3.10 -3.38
CA TRP A 13 -12.19 -1.91 -2.77
C TRP A 13 -10.89 -1.58 -3.52
N CYS A 14 -10.69 -0.31 -3.86
CA CYS A 14 -9.41 0.16 -4.38
C CYS A 14 -8.63 0.65 -3.17
N LEU A 15 -7.49 0.01 -2.91
CA LEU A 15 -6.54 0.56 -1.96
C LEU A 15 -5.77 1.64 -2.68
N GLN A 16 -6.00 2.89 -2.30
CA GLN A 16 -5.34 4.00 -2.96
C GLN A 16 -4.52 4.80 -1.95
N LEU A 17 -3.29 5.09 -2.36
CA LEU A 17 -2.39 6.08 -1.78
C LEU A 17 -1.56 5.61 -0.60
N VAL A 18 -0.29 5.31 -0.89
CA VAL A 18 0.82 5.68 -0.03
C VAL A 18 1.48 6.91 -0.62
N ARG A 19 1.61 7.98 0.17
CA ARG A 19 2.57 9.05 -0.10
C ARG A 19 3.92 8.64 0.47
N TYR A 20 4.92 8.53 -0.38
CA TYR A 20 6.29 8.23 0.03
C TYR A 20 7.23 9.37 -0.32
N ASP A 21 8.03 9.79 0.65
CA ASP A 21 9.22 10.60 0.45
C ASP A 21 10.40 9.95 1.17
N ALA A 22 11.59 9.99 0.59
CA ALA A 22 12.77 9.40 1.21
C ALA A 22 14.04 10.11 0.79
N GLY A 23 15.02 10.10 1.69
CA GLY A 23 16.37 10.55 1.42
C GLY A 23 17.39 9.45 1.67
N GLY A 24 18.63 9.70 1.26
CA GLY A 24 19.71 8.71 1.27
C GLY A 24 19.72 7.82 0.02
N GLY A 25 18.57 7.28 -0.39
CA GLY A 25 18.43 6.46 -1.60
C GLY A 25 19.18 5.12 -1.55
N GLY A 26 18.95 4.29 -2.57
CA GLY A 26 19.64 2.99 -2.70
C GLY A 26 19.04 1.87 -1.87
N GLU A 27 17.88 2.08 -1.25
CA GLU A 27 17.07 0.99 -0.70
C GLU A 27 16.86 -0.15 -1.72
N LYS A 28 16.81 -1.39 -1.23
CA LYS A 28 16.73 -2.57 -2.10
C LYS A 28 15.33 -2.79 -2.63
N ALA A 29 14.31 -2.54 -1.79
CA ALA A 29 12.91 -2.63 -2.17
C ALA A 29 12.03 -1.85 -1.19
N VAL A 30 10.98 -1.22 -1.72
CA VAL A 30 9.84 -0.73 -0.94
C VAL A 30 8.59 -1.23 -1.63
N THR A 31 7.68 -1.86 -0.89
CA THR A 31 6.52 -2.55 -1.48
C THR A 31 5.27 -2.26 -0.67
N LEU A 32 4.29 -1.61 -1.31
CA LEU A 32 2.93 -1.56 -0.81
C LEU A 32 2.29 -2.93 -1.04
N PHE A 33 1.55 -3.44 -0.06
CA PHE A 33 0.80 -4.67 -0.20
C PHE A 33 -0.61 -4.60 0.39
N ALA A 34 -1.49 -5.42 -0.19
CA ALA A 34 -2.80 -5.74 0.34
C ALA A 34 -2.96 -7.26 0.36
N GLU A 35 -3.30 -7.82 1.52
CA GLU A 35 -3.45 -9.25 1.71
C GLU A 35 -4.81 -9.60 2.31
N ILE A 36 -5.49 -10.58 1.71
CA ILE A 36 -6.76 -11.11 2.18
C ILE A 36 -6.80 -12.62 1.97
N LYS A 37 -7.08 -13.39 3.03
CA LYS A 37 -7.22 -14.86 2.97
C LYS A 37 -6.04 -15.55 2.23
N GLY A 38 -4.81 -15.07 2.43
CA GLY A 38 -3.60 -15.57 1.78
C GLY A 38 -3.39 -15.12 0.33
N GLN A 39 -4.29 -14.33 -0.25
CA GLN A 39 -4.07 -13.67 -1.54
C GLN A 39 -3.43 -12.31 -1.33
N ARG A 40 -2.26 -12.11 -1.93
CA ARG A 40 -1.47 -10.89 -1.80
C ARG A 40 -1.35 -10.16 -3.13
N LYS A 41 -1.69 -8.88 -3.14
CA LYS A 41 -1.40 -7.93 -4.23
C LYS A 41 -0.33 -6.96 -3.77
N THR A 42 0.51 -6.52 -4.68
CA THR A 42 1.64 -5.65 -4.39
C THR A 42 1.80 -4.54 -5.42
N ALA A 43 2.35 -3.41 -5.00
CA ALA A 43 2.86 -2.36 -5.86
C ALA A 43 4.27 -1.97 -5.39
N GLU A 44 5.22 -1.93 -6.31
CA GLU A 44 6.57 -1.45 -6.04
C GLU A 44 6.55 0.06 -5.85
N ILE A 45 7.10 0.54 -4.74
CA ILE A 45 7.29 1.95 -4.44
C ILE A 45 8.72 2.31 -4.85
N LYS A 46 8.85 3.27 -5.77
CA LYS A 46 10.16 3.79 -6.19
C LYS A 46 10.49 5.07 -5.44
N ASN A 47 11.72 5.16 -4.92
CA ASN A 47 12.24 6.39 -4.36
C ASN A 47 12.51 7.40 -5.48
N THR A 48 11.89 8.57 -5.37
CA THR A 48 12.01 9.68 -6.33
C THR A 48 12.89 10.82 -5.81
N GLY A 49 13.46 10.66 -4.62
CA GLY A 49 14.29 11.63 -3.92
C GLY A 49 13.53 12.46 -2.89
N TRP A 50 14.31 13.15 -2.05
CA TRP A 50 13.78 13.93 -0.95
C TRP A 50 12.82 15.02 -1.44
N ASN A 51 11.72 15.20 -0.68
CA ASN A 51 10.66 16.18 -0.94
C ASN A 51 9.93 15.99 -2.30
N LYS A 52 10.03 14.80 -2.90
CA LYS A 52 9.29 14.43 -4.12
C LYS A 52 8.19 13.41 -3.84
N TRP A 53 7.17 13.84 -3.10
CA TRP A 53 6.01 13.02 -2.75
C TRP A 53 5.36 12.34 -3.96
N GLN A 54 5.29 11.02 -3.93
CA GLN A 54 4.59 10.22 -4.95
C GLN A 54 3.45 9.43 -4.32
N THR A 55 2.42 9.18 -5.13
CA THR A 55 1.29 8.34 -4.78
C THR A 55 1.40 6.98 -5.45
N TRP A 56 1.28 5.91 -4.67
CA TRP A 56 1.22 4.54 -5.18
C TRP A 56 -0.11 3.87 -4.84
N THR A 57 -0.60 3.00 -5.73
CA THR A 57 -1.95 2.43 -5.66
C THR A 57 -1.94 0.91 -5.91
N ILE A 58 -2.84 0.19 -5.23
CA ILE A 58 -3.18 -1.20 -5.57
C ILE A 58 -4.66 -1.22 -5.93
N ASP A 59 -4.93 -1.30 -7.23
CA ASP A 59 -6.28 -1.25 -7.74
C ASP A 59 -6.99 -2.62 -7.72
N ARG A 60 -8.33 -2.54 -7.67
CA ARG A 60 -9.25 -3.67 -7.81
C ARG A 60 -8.94 -4.81 -6.84
N VAL A 61 -8.78 -4.52 -5.55
CA VAL A 61 -8.69 -5.57 -4.54
C VAL A 61 -10.11 -6.07 -4.28
N GLU A 62 -10.40 -7.30 -4.69
CA GLU A 62 -11.70 -7.89 -4.43
C GLU A 62 -11.74 -8.40 -2.99
N VAL A 63 -12.57 -7.79 -2.15
CA VAL A 63 -12.69 -8.14 -0.73
C VAL A 63 -14.04 -8.83 -0.52
N LYS A 64 -14.09 -10.15 -0.70
CA LYS A 64 -15.28 -10.98 -0.45
C LYS A 64 -15.33 -11.46 1.00
N GLY A 65 -15.71 -10.54 1.90
CA GLY A 65 -15.81 -10.79 3.34
C GLY A 65 -14.48 -11.12 4.03
N GLY A 66 -14.45 -10.98 5.35
CA GLY A 66 -13.26 -11.19 6.17
C GLY A 66 -12.41 -9.93 6.34
N THR A 67 -11.16 -10.11 6.79
CA THR A 67 -10.23 -9.03 7.10
C THR A 67 -9.17 -8.90 6.01
N MET A 68 -8.95 -7.67 5.55
CA MET A 68 -7.81 -7.32 4.69
C MET A 68 -6.73 -6.62 5.53
N THR A 69 -5.49 -7.06 5.34
CA THR A 69 -4.29 -6.43 5.89
C THR A 69 -3.61 -5.60 4.82
N ILE A 70 -3.35 -4.34 5.15
CA ILE A 70 -2.63 -3.40 4.27
C ILE A 70 -1.38 -2.94 5.00
N GLY A 71 -0.26 -2.89 4.28
CA GLY A 71 1.00 -2.41 4.82
C GLY A 71 2.02 -2.06 3.75
N VAL A 72 3.17 -1.59 4.22
CA VAL A 72 4.36 -1.35 3.40
C VAL A 72 5.50 -2.18 3.98
N GLU A 73 6.17 -2.94 3.13
CA GLU A 73 7.42 -3.62 3.44
C GLU A 73 8.60 -2.80 2.92
N VAL A 74 9.60 -2.59 3.78
CA VAL A 74 10.78 -1.78 3.47
C VAL A 74 12.03 -2.63 3.67
N ASN A 75 12.78 -2.85 2.59
CA ASN A 75 14.12 -3.42 2.60
C ASN A 75 15.12 -2.30 2.33
N ALA A 76 15.53 -1.64 3.41
CA ALA A 76 16.40 -0.47 3.39
C ALA A 76 17.85 -0.83 3.78
N ASN A 77 18.79 0.01 3.37
CA ASN A 77 20.16 0.00 3.88
C ASN A 77 20.29 0.90 5.10
N ALA A 78 21.41 0.74 5.84
CA ALA A 78 21.77 1.67 6.89
C ALA A 78 21.84 3.11 6.35
N GLY A 79 21.22 4.05 7.08
CA GLY A 79 21.19 5.47 6.71
C GLY A 79 20.08 5.86 5.72
N ASN A 80 19.31 4.91 5.18
CA ASN A 80 18.07 5.24 4.48
C ASN A 80 17.02 5.76 5.48
N TRP A 81 16.23 6.71 5.04
CA TRP A 81 15.13 7.29 5.81
C TRP A 81 14.03 7.73 4.86
N GLY A 82 12.79 7.79 5.35
CA GLY A 82 11.66 8.27 4.59
C GLY A 82 10.38 8.31 5.42
N SER A 83 9.36 8.96 4.85
CA SER A 83 8.03 9.04 5.44
C SER A 83 7.03 8.32 4.54
N ILE A 84 6.09 7.64 5.17
CA ILE A 84 4.95 6.97 4.53
C ILE A 84 3.71 7.60 5.16
N ASP A 85 2.87 8.22 4.34
CA ASP A 85 1.67 8.91 4.83
C ASP A 85 0.46 8.73 3.91
N ASN A 86 -0.71 9.12 4.40
CA ASN A 86 -1.94 9.30 3.65
C ASN A 86 -2.52 8.00 3.07
N PHE A 87 -2.56 6.94 3.89
CA PHE A 87 -3.28 5.70 3.58
C PHE A 87 -4.78 5.97 3.42
N VAL A 88 -5.34 5.67 2.24
CA VAL A 88 -6.78 5.78 1.97
C VAL A 88 -7.33 4.45 1.46
N LEU A 89 -8.45 4.02 2.02
CA LEU A 89 -9.21 2.89 1.49
C LEU A 89 -10.51 3.42 0.89
N THR A 90 -10.72 3.22 -0.41
CA THR A 90 -11.93 3.66 -1.11
C THR A 90 -12.70 2.48 -1.72
N PRO A 91 -14.04 2.49 -1.70
CA PRO A 91 -14.81 1.51 -2.46
C PRO A 91 -14.57 1.72 -3.97
N VAL A 92 -14.45 0.62 -4.74
CA VAL A 92 -14.54 0.68 -6.21
C VAL A 92 -16.02 0.78 -6.56
N LYS A 93 -16.36 1.78 -7.38
CA LYS A 93 -17.70 1.90 -7.97
C LYS A 93 -17.95 0.84 -9.04
#